data_AF-A0A958A2A5-F1
#
_entry.id   AF-A0A958A2A5-F1
#
_cell.length_a   1.000
_cell.length_b   1.000
_cell.length_c   1.000
_cell.angle_alpha   90.00
_cell.angle_beta   90.00
_cell.angle_gamma   90.00
#
_symmetry.space_group_name_H-M   'P 1'
#
loop_
_entity.id
_entity.type
_entity.pdbx_description
1 polymer ?
#
loop_
_entity_poly.entity_id
_entity_poly.type
_entity_poly.pdbx_seq_one_letter_code
_entity_poly.pdbx_strand_id
1 'polypeptide(L)' 'MNSKEQRYVSYLLRLWPISSEGRLLWRASLESPKTGQRLGFANLVELFTFLENETRTTIEEQQPPSEAGD' A
#
# COMPACT_ATOMS: atom_id res chain seq x y z
N MET A 1 -19.81 -10.62 18.12
CA MET A 1 -18.53 -11.34 18.02
C MET A 1 -17.58 -10.42 17.26
N ASN A 2 -16.75 -9.66 17.99
CA ASN A 2 -15.29 -9.83 18.02
C ASN A 2 -14.72 -10.01 16.59
N SER A 3 -13.98 -9.09 15.99
CA SER A 3 -13.08 -8.07 16.51
C SER A 3 -12.92 -7.04 15.38
N LYS A 4 -12.36 -5.84 15.66
CA LYS A 4 -11.74 -4.96 14.66
C LYS A 4 -11.23 -5.79 13.49
N GLU A 5 -11.90 -5.77 12.34
CA GLU A 5 -11.34 -6.38 11.14
C GLU A 5 -10.05 -5.60 10.89
N GLN A 6 -8.91 -6.15 11.33
CA GLN A 6 -7.61 -5.66 10.91
C GLN A 6 -7.62 -5.86 9.40
N ARG A 7 -7.97 -4.79 8.68
CA ARG A 7 -8.14 -4.81 7.23
C ARG A 7 -6.84 -5.35 6.64
N TYR A 8 -6.94 -6.55 6.09
CA TYR A 8 -5.80 -7.29 5.57
C TYR A 8 -5.47 -6.77 4.17
N VAL A 9 -4.30 -6.12 4.06
CA VAL A 9 -3.73 -5.69 2.78
C VAL A 9 -2.63 -6.66 2.38
N SER A 10 -2.59 -7.02 1.10
CA SER A 10 -1.56 -7.88 0.53
C SER A 10 -1.05 -7.30 -0.77
N TYR A 11 0.25 -7.47 -1.00
CA TYR A 11 0.95 -7.00 -2.19
C TYR A 11 1.98 -8.05 -2.62
N LEU A 12 2.20 -8.17 -3.93
CA LEU A 12 3.40 -8.81 -4.46
C LEU A 12 4.53 -7.78 -4.49
N LEU A 13 5.54 -7.97 -3.65
CA LEU A 13 6.75 -7.14 -3.64
C LEU A 13 7.76 -7.68 -4.66
N ARG A 14 8.27 -6.78 -5.50
CA ARG A 14 9.44 -7.04 -6.35
C ARG A 14 10.55 -6.07 -5.98
N LEU A 15 11.76 -6.60 -5.83
CA LEU A 15 12.98 -5.85 -5.57
C LEU A 15 13.99 -6.23 -6.63
N TRP A 16 14.65 -5.23 -7.23
CA TRP A 16 15.73 -5.50 -8.17
C TRP A 16 16.81 -4.43 -8.09
N PRO A 17 18.09 -4.82 -8.22
CA PRO A 17 19.17 -3.87 -8.33
C PRO A 17 19.17 -3.19 -9.69
N ILE A 18 19.59 -1.94 -9.72
CA ILE A 18 19.98 -1.21 -10.92
C ILE A 18 21.39 -0.66 -10.72
N SER A 19 22.16 -0.59 -11.80
CA SER A 19 23.41 0.15 -11.82
C SER A 19 23.12 1.56 -12.30
N SER A 20 23.47 2.56 -11.48
CA SER A 20 23.33 3.98 -11.82
C SER A 20 24.56 4.71 -11.32
N GLU A 21 25.29 5.36 -12.24
CA GLU A 21 26.49 6.15 -11.92
C GLU A 21 27.55 5.36 -11.11
N GLY A 22 27.74 4.08 -11.44
CA GLY A 22 28.68 3.22 -10.73
C GLY A 22 28.23 2.79 -9.32
N ARG A 23 26.98 3.09 -8.94
CA ARG A 23 26.38 2.67 -7.68
C ARG A 23 25.30 1.63 -7.92
N LEU A 24 25.24 0.64 -7.02
CA LEU A 24 24.15 -0.32 -6.95
C LEU A 24 23.00 0.29 -6.16
N LEU A 25 21.88 0.56 -6.83
CA LEU A 25 20.65 1.06 -6.21
C LEU A 25 19.57 -0.01 -6.28
N TRP A 26 18.68 -0.04 -5.29
CA TRP A 26 17.53 -0.93 -5.30
C TRP A 26 16.28 -0.18 -5.71
N ARG A 27 15.57 -0.72 -6.69
CA ARG A 27 14.20 -0.31 -7.03
C ARG A 27 13.23 -1.32 -6.44
N ALA A 28 12.01 -0.84 -6.17
CA ALA A 28 10.95 -1.67 -5.67
C ALA A 28 9.65 -1.42 -6.44
N SER A 29 8.79 -2.44 -6.50
CA SER A 29 7.39 -2.24 -6.87
C SER A 29 6.48 -3.12 -6.03
N LEU A 30 5.30 -2.59 -5.71
CA LEU A 30 4.19 -3.34 -5.16
C LEU A 30 3.14 -3.56 -6.23
N GLU A 31 2.59 -4.75 -6.31
CA GLU A 31 1.44 -5.07 -7.16
C GLU A 31 0.30 -5.61 -6.31
N SER A 32 -0.89 -5.01 -6.45
CA SER A 32 -2.08 -5.50 -5.78
C SER A 32 -2.58 -6.78 -6.44
N PRO A 33 -2.71 -7.90 -5.72
CA PRO A 33 -3.26 -9.13 -6.27
C PRO A 33 -4.76 -9.01 -6.58
N LYS A 34 -5.45 -8.03 -5.98
CA LYS A 34 -6.89 -7.81 -6.18
C LYS A 34 -7.18 -7.03 -7.46
N THR A 35 -6.34 -6.05 -7.80
CA THR A 35 -6.60 -5.11 -8.90
C THR A 35 -5.57 -5.18 -10.02
N GLY A 36 -4.42 -5.84 -9.81
CA GLY A 36 -3.28 -5.82 -10.73
C GLY A 36 -2.56 -4.47 -10.80
N GLN A 37 -2.98 -3.47 -10.01
CA GLN A 37 -2.36 -2.16 -9.99
C GLN A 37 -0.93 -2.28 -9.47
N ARG A 38 0.01 -1.63 -10.17
CA ARG A 38 1.43 -1.59 -9.80
C ARG A 38 1.87 -0.19 -9.39
N LEU A 39 2.52 -0.12 -8.24
CA LEU A 39 3.17 1.08 -7.70
C LEU A 39 4.68 0.88 -7.71
N GLY A 40 5.42 1.82 -8.31
CA GLY A 40 6.89 1.79 -8.37
C GLY A 40 7.51 2.75 -7.38
N PHE A 41 8.66 2.37 -6.82
CA PHE A 41 9.39 3.15 -5.83
C PHE A 41 10.87 3.25 -6.23
N ALA A 42 11.44 4.45 -6.09
CA ALA A 42 12.83 4.69 -6.43
C ALA A 42 13.79 4.11 -5.38
N ASN A 43 13.35 3.96 -4.15
CA ASN A 43 14.18 3.45 -3.06
C ASN A 43 13.29 2.78 -2.00
N LEU A 44 13.92 2.10 -1.04
CA LEU A 44 13.20 1.42 0.03
C LEU A 44 12.54 2.40 1.02
N VAL A 45 13.06 3.62 1.17
CA VAL A 45 12.48 4.61 2.08
C VAL A 45 11.09 5.01 1.59
N GLU A 46 10.93 5.32 0.31
CA GLU A 46 9.63 5.63 -0.30
C GLU A 46 8.63 4.46 -0.16
N LEU A 47 9.11 3.22 -0.36
CA LEU A 47 8.30 2.02 -0.16
C LEU A 47 7.77 1.92 1.29
N PHE A 48 8.64 2.12 2.29
CA PHE A 48 8.24 2.04 3.69
C PHE A 48 7.30 3.17 4.08
N THR A 49 7.57 4.41 3.66
CA THR A 49 6.65 5.54 3.89
C THR A 49 5.25 5.26 3.32
N PHE A 50 5.17 4.66 2.12
CA PHE A 50 3.90 4.23 1.55
C PHE A 50 3.20 3.18 2.44
N LEU A 51 3.89 2.12 2.83
CA LEU A 51 3.30 1.04 3.65
C LEU A 51 2.85 1.53 5.03
N GLU A 52 3.61 2.44 5.66
CA GLU A 52 3.23 3.08 6.92
C GLU A 52 1.97 3.93 6.77
N ASN A 53 1.85 4.67 5.67
CA ASN A 53 0.65 5.47 5.39
C ASN A 53 -0.56 4.57 5.07
N GLU A 54 -0.38 3.56 4.23
CA GLU A 54 -1.45 2.61 3.85
C GLU A 54 -2.06 1.93 5.09
N THR A 55 -1.20 1.52 6.02
CA THR A 55 -1.62 0.88 7.27
C THR A 55 -2.19 1.87 8.29
N ARG A 56 -2.00 3.19 8.11
CA ARG A 56 -2.53 4.26 8.97
C ARG A 56 -3.85 4.85 8.46
N THR A 57 -3.99 5.06 7.14
CA THR A 57 -5.10 5.78 6.48
C THR A 57 -6.40 4.96 6.38
N THR A 58 -6.38 3.70 6.76
CA THR A 58 -7.52 2.78 6.64
C THR A 58 -8.58 2.99 7.75
N ILE A 59 -8.92 4.24 8.11
CA ILE A 59 -9.93 4.58 9.13
C ILE A 59 -11.15 5.33 8.57
N GLU A 60 -11.08 6.01 7.42
CA GLU A 60 -12.23 6.80 6.94
C GLU A 60 -12.61 6.42 5.52
N GLU A 61 -13.66 5.63 5.39
CA GLU A 61 -14.58 5.61 4.24
C GLU A 61 -15.50 4.41 4.45
N GLN A 62 -16.65 4.62 5.10
CA GLN A 62 -17.97 4.01 4.86
C GLN A 62 -18.94 4.62 5.89
N GLN A 63 -19.26 5.91 5.77
CA GLN A 63 -20.50 6.44 6.36
C GLN A 63 -21.58 6.30 5.28
N PRO A 64 -22.49 5.30 5.35
CA PRO A 64 -23.67 5.33 4.49
C PRO A 64 -24.49 6.59 4.85
N PRO A 65 -25.12 7.25 3.86
CA PRO A 65 -25.97 8.40 4.13
C PRO A 65 -27.07 7.94 5.07
N SER A 66 -27.17 8.62 6.21
CA SER A 66 -28.21 8.45 7.22
C SER A 66 -29.56 8.32 6.52
N GLU A 67 -30.25 7.19 6.71
CA GLU A 67 -31.66 7.07 6.38
C GLU A 67 -32.38 8.20 7.14
N ALA A 68 -32.78 9.23 6.40
CA ALA A 68 -33.70 10.24 6.88
C ALA A 68 -35.07 9.55 6.97
N GLY A 69 -35.42 9.13 8.18
CA GLY A 69 -36.80 8.85 8.52
C GLY A 69 -37.54 10.17 8.76
N ASP A 70 -38.62 10.37 8.01
CA ASP A 70 -39.95 10.77 8.52
C ASP A 70 -41.01 10.35 7.49
#